data_AF-A0A382BVF1-F1
#
_entry.id   AF-A0A382BVF1-F1
#
_cell.length_a   1.000
_cell.length_b   1.000
_cell.length_c   1.000
_cell.angle_alpha   90.00
_cell.angle_beta   90.00
_cell.angle_gamma   90.00
#
_symmetry.space_group_name_H-M   'P 1'
#
loop_
_entity.id
_entity.type
_entity.pdbx_description
1 polymer ?
#
loop_
_entity_poly.entity_id
_entity_poly.type
_entity_poly.pdbx_seq_one_letter_code
_entity_poly.pdbx_strand_id
1 'polypeptide(L)'
;MLDQLNEQLIDKGEDCIVFDHDCREGICGTCSLVINGHPHGEKKATTTCQLYMRDYANQLELWIEPWRAKSFPIVKDLAVMRESFDRIIQSGGFISVSVGSAPEA
;
A
#
# COMPACT_ATOMS: atom_id res chain seq x y z
N MET A 1 -9.53 -0.59 -9.82
CA MET A 1 -10.47 0.21 -9.02
C MET A 1 -10.00 1.65 -8.98
N LEU A 2 -9.00 2.00 -8.16
CA LEU A 2 -8.52 3.37 -8.04
C LEU A 2 -7.75 3.86 -9.27
N ASP A 3 -7.05 2.98 -9.98
CA ASP A 3 -6.39 3.35 -11.25
C ASP A 3 -7.41 3.86 -12.27
N GLN A 4 -8.46 3.07 -12.51
CA GLN A 4 -9.55 3.42 -13.41
C GLN A 4 -10.33 4.66 -12.95
N LEU A 5 -10.49 4.86 -11.63
CA LEU A 5 -11.08 6.08 -11.10
C LEU A 5 -10.19 7.29 -11.40
N ASN A 6 -8.88 7.18 -11.18
CA ASN A 6 -7.93 8.25 -11.45
C ASN A 6 -7.87 8.58 -12.95
N GLU A 7 -7.95 7.59 -13.85
CA GLU A 7 -8.08 7.85 -15.30
C GLU A 7 -9.31 8.72 -15.60
N GLN A 8 -10.47 8.43 -15.00
CA GLN A 8 -11.67 9.23 -15.18
C GLN A 8 -11.57 10.64 -14.61
N LEU A 9 -10.84 10.82 -13.50
CA LEU A 9 -10.60 12.15 -12.90
C LEU A 9 -9.66 12.97 -13.79
N ILE A 10 -8.62 12.34 -14.33
CA ILE A 10 -7.69 12.98 -15.29
C ILE A 10 -8.45 13.48 -16.52
N ASP A 11 -9.33 12.65 -17.10
CA ASP A 11 -10.12 13.03 -18.28
C ASP A 11 -11.05 14.24 -18.02
N LYS A 12 -11.46 14.43 -16.76
CA LYS A 12 -12.30 15.56 -16.31
C LYS A 12 -11.48 16.79 -15.91
N GLY A 13 -10.15 16.68 -15.86
CA GLY A 13 -9.27 17.74 -15.33
C GLY A 13 -9.40 17.92 -13.81
N GLU A 14 -9.80 16.87 -13.09
CA GLU A 14 -9.94 16.86 -11.63
C GLU A 14 -8.69 16.29 -10.94
N ASP A 15 -8.53 16.58 -9.64
CA ASP A 15 -7.37 16.14 -8.86
C ASP A 15 -7.46 14.63 -8.59
N CYS A 16 -6.39 13.89 -8.88
CA CYS A 16 -6.36 12.44 -8.66
C CYS A 16 -6.28 12.09 -7.18
N ILE A 17 -6.85 10.93 -6.83
CA ILE A 17 -6.72 10.35 -5.50
C ILE A 17 -5.32 9.76 -5.34
N VAL A 18 -4.60 10.19 -4.30
CA VAL A 18 -3.27 9.67 -4.00
C VAL A 18 -3.37 8.41 -3.14
N PHE A 19 -2.72 7.34 -3.60
CA PHE A 19 -2.62 6.08 -2.87
C PHE A 19 -1.31 5.36 -3.22
N ASP A 20 -0.78 4.59 -2.28
CA ASP A 20 0.47 3.87 -2.48
C ASP A 20 0.23 2.55 -3.23
N HIS A 21 1.04 2.30 -4.26
CA HIS A 21 1.06 1.04 -4.99
C HIS A 21 2.46 0.79 -5.58
N ASP A 22 2.79 -0.48 -5.85
CA ASP A 22 4.02 -0.83 -6.57
C ASP A 22 3.83 -2.13 -7.37
N CYS A 23 4.20 -3.29 -6.82
CA CYS A 23 4.29 -4.56 -7.56
C CYS A 23 3.02 -5.06 -8.29
N ARG A 24 1.82 -4.64 -7.88
CA ARG A 24 0.50 -5.13 -8.35
C ARG A 24 0.24 -6.66 -8.27
N GLU A 25 1.19 -7.42 -7.77
CA GLU A 25 1.14 -8.89 -7.69
C GLU A 25 0.89 -9.40 -6.26
N GLY A 26 0.72 -8.49 -5.31
CA GLY A 26 0.40 -8.81 -3.92
C GLY A 26 1.59 -9.23 -3.05
N ILE A 27 2.82 -8.84 -3.44
CA ILE A 27 4.04 -9.21 -2.72
C ILE A 27 4.68 -8.05 -1.94
N CYS A 28 4.68 -6.82 -2.46
CA CYS A 28 5.41 -5.68 -1.86
C CYS A 28 4.79 -5.14 -0.56
N GLY A 29 3.51 -5.44 -0.29
CA GLY A 29 2.79 -4.91 0.88
C GLY A 29 2.50 -3.41 0.86
N THR A 30 2.54 -2.74 -0.30
CA THR A 30 2.35 -1.28 -0.41
C THR A 30 0.90 -0.83 -0.54
N CYS A 31 0.02 -1.63 -1.15
CA CYS A 31 -1.38 -1.28 -1.41
C CYS A 31 -2.29 -1.37 -0.15
N SER A 32 -1.84 -0.84 0.98
CA SER A 32 -2.38 -0.99 2.33
C SER A 32 -3.67 -0.20 2.61
N LEU A 33 -4.71 -0.50 1.82
CA LEU A 33 -6.03 0.11 1.95
C LEU A 33 -6.95 -0.70 2.87
N VAL A 34 -7.85 0.00 3.55
CA VAL A 34 -8.98 -0.58 4.29
C VAL A 34 -10.23 -0.37 3.44
N ILE A 35 -10.92 -1.45 3.10
CA ILE A 35 -12.12 -1.42 2.23
C ILE A 35 -13.30 -1.93 3.04
N ASN A 36 -14.32 -1.08 3.22
CA ASN A 36 -15.50 -1.35 4.06
C ASN A 36 -15.13 -1.86 5.47
N GLY A 37 -14.11 -1.25 6.08
CA GLY A 37 -13.62 -1.61 7.42
C GLY A 37 -12.71 -2.85 7.46
N HIS A 38 -12.48 -3.53 6.33
CA HIS A 38 -11.59 -4.69 6.25
C HIS A 38 -10.22 -4.32 5.64
N PRO A 39 -9.09 -4.57 6.34
CA PRO A 39 -7.76 -4.42 5.76
C PRO A 39 -7.62 -5.30 4.51
N HIS A 40 -7.25 -4.71 3.38
CA HIS A 40 -7.19 -5.37 2.07
C HIS A 40 -8.51 -6.00 1.60
N GLY A 41 -9.66 -5.54 2.10
CA GLY A 41 -10.98 -6.04 1.74
C GLY A 41 -11.37 -7.37 2.40
N GLU A 42 -12.56 -7.85 2.08
CA GLU A 42 -13.20 -8.99 2.77
C GLU A 42 -12.56 -10.35 2.44
N LYS A 43 -11.92 -10.47 1.27
CA LYS A 43 -11.26 -11.72 0.86
C LYS A 43 -10.05 -12.02 1.74
N LYS A 44 -10.06 -13.21 2.35
CA LYS A 44 -8.93 -13.70 3.14
C LYS A 44 -7.69 -13.91 2.27
N ALA A 45 -6.52 -13.71 2.88
CA ALA A 45 -5.21 -13.95 2.26
C ALA A 45 -5.03 -13.27 0.89
N THR A 46 -5.63 -12.09 0.73
CA THR A 46 -5.61 -11.31 -0.51
C THR A 46 -5.15 -9.89 -0.21
N THR A 47 -4.48 -9.27 -1.17
CA THR A 47 -4.05 -7.88 -1.10
C THR A 47 -4.96 -7.00 -1.93
N THR A 48 -5.02 -5.70 -1.65
CA THR A 48 -5.91 -4.78 -2.37
C THR A 48 -5.67 -4.78 -3.89
N CYS A 49 -4.43 -4.89 -4.34
CA CYS A 49 -4.10 -4.93 -5.77
C CYS A 49 -4.54 -6.23 -6.47
N GLN A 50 -4.93 -7.27 -5.71
CA GLN A 50 -5.43 -8.54 -6.22
C GLN A 50 -6.97 -8.65 -6.07
N LEU A 51 -7.63 -7.63 -5.53
CA LEU A 51 -9.09 -7.56 -5.49
C LEU A 51 -9.66 -7.09 -6.83
N TYR A 52 -10.82 -7.63 -7.17
CA TYR A 52 -11.52 -7.25 -8.39
C TYR A 52 -12.87 -6.63 -8.10
N MET A 53 -13.26 -5.60 -8.85
CA MET A 53 -14.55 -4.92 -8.67
C MET A 53 -15.76 -5.85 -8.85
N ARG A 54 -15.62 -6.93 -9.62
CA ARG A 54 -16.66 -7.97 -9.74
C ARG A 54 -17.00 -8.65 -8.42
N ASP A 55 -16.05 -8.71 -7.47
CA ASP A 55 -16.29 -9.26 -6.14
C ASP A 55 -17.20 -8.35 -5.30
N TYR A 56 -17.32 -7.08 -5.69
CA TYR A 56 -18.13 -6.05 -5.05
C TYR A 56 -19.41 -5.72 -5.82
N ALA A 57 -19.80 -6.53 -6.82
CA ALA A 57 -20.93 -6.25 -7.70
C ALA A 57 -22.28 -6.10 -6.96
N ASN A 58 -22.41 -6.69 -5.77
CA ASN A 58 -23.61 -6.61 -4.94
C ASN A 58 -23.59 -5.43 -3.94
N GLN A 59 -22.55 -4.60 -3.96
CA GLN A 59 -22.40 -3.45 -3.09
C GLN A 59 -22.64 -2.16 -3.88
N LEU A 60 -23.51 -1.30 -3.37
CA LEU A 60 -23.85 -0.02 -4.00
C LEU A 60 -22.77 1.05 -3.76
N GLU A 61 -21.99 0.90 -2.69
CA GLU A 61 -20.99 1.87 -2.25
C GLU A 61 -19.78 1.13 -1.66
N LEU A 62 -18.59 1.68 -1.89
CA LEU A 62 -17.34 1.22 -1.30
C LEU A 62 -16.67 2.35 -0.53
N TRP A 63 -16.37 2.10 0.73
CA TRP A 63 -15.63 2.99 1.61
C TRP A 63 -14.17 2.55 1.58
N ILE A 64 -13.30 3.42 1.08
CA ILE A 64 -11.87 3.15 0.94
C ILE A 64 -11.12 4.13 1.82
N GLU A 65 -10.32 3.61 2.73
CA GLU A 65 -9.66 4.39 3.76
C GLU A 65 -8.18 3.99 3.86
N PRO A 66 -7.28 4.90 4.28
CA PRO A 66 -5.96 4.50 4.75
C PRO A 66 -6.12 3.67 6.03
N TRP A 67 -5.12 2.84 6.38
CA TRP A 67 -5.15 2.21 7.69
C TRP A 67 -5.13 3.26 8.82
N ARG A 68 -5.82 2.97 9.91
CA ARG A 68 -5.95 3.92 11.04
C ARG A 68 -4.98 3.55 12.15
N ALA A 69 -3.75 4.02 12.05
CA ALA A 69 -2.72 3.75 13.05
C ALA A 69 -1.86 4.98 13.31
N LYS A 70 -1.64 5.31 14.59
CA LYS A 70 -0.86 6.51 15.00
C LYS A 70 0.56 6.53 14.44
N SER A 71 1.15 5.35 14.24
CA SER A 71 2.50 5.19 13.68
C SER A 71 2.57 5.47 12.18
N PHE A 72 1.45 5.64 11.48
CA PHE A 72 1.37 5.86 10.04
C PHE A 72 0.43 7.04 9.73
N PRO A 73 0.87 8.28 9.98
CA PRO A 73 0.05 9.45 9.71
C PRO A 73 -0.23 9.60 8.21
N ILE A 74 -1.39 10.19 7.88
CA ILE A 74 -1.80 10.45 6.50
C ILE A 74 -0.93 11.55 5.90
N VAL A 75 -0.45 11.34 4.68
CA VAL A 75 0.28 12.34 3.89
C VAL A 75 -0.70 13.10 2.99
N LYS A 76 -1.43 12.38 2.13
CA LYS A 76 -2.52 12.88 1.30
C LYS A 76 -3.47 11.72 0.95
N ASP A 77 -4.77 11.97 1.00
CA ASP A 77 -5.84 11.02 0.69
C ASP A 77 -5.65 9.65 1.37
N LEU A 78 -5.20 8.64 0.62
CA LEU A 78 -5.00 7.26 1.09
C LEU A 78 -3.53 6.93 1.33
N ALA A 79 -2.59 7.80 0.96
CA ALA A 79 -1.17 7.63 1.19
C ALA A 79 -0.78 8.00 2.62
N VAL A 80 0.10 7.19 3.21
CA VAL A 80 0.50 7.28 4.61
C VAL A 80 2.02 7.31 4.73
N MET A 81 2.52 7.97 5.75
CA MET A 81 3.96 8.01 6.02
C MET A 81 4.40 6.67 6.63
N ARG A 82 5.29 5.96 5.93
CA ARG A 82 5.68 4.57 6.27
C ARG A 82 7.02 4.44 7.00
N GLU A 83 7.64 5.53 7.43
CA GLU A 83 8.93 5.57 8.14
C GLU A 83 8.98 4.67 9.39
N SER A 84 7.83 4.37 10.01
CA SER A 84 7.75 3.39 11.10
C SER A 84 8.23 2.00 10.70
N PHE A 85 8.03 1.57 9.45
CA PHE A 85 8.59 0.31 8.96
C PHE A 85 10.09 0.39 8.77
N ASP A 86 10.61 1.51 8.27
CA ASP A 86 12.05 1.70 8.10
C ASP A 86 12.78 1.59 9.44
N ARG A 87 12.20 2.15 10.50
CA ARG A 87 12.73 1.97 11.88
C ARG A 87 12.76 0.51 12.32
N ILE A 88 11.74 -0.28 11.98
CA ILE A 88 11.71 -1.72 12.30
C ILE A 88 12.79 -2.46 11.51
N ILE A 89 12.92 -2.19 10.21
CA ILE A 89 13.96 -2.79 9.36
C ILE A 89 15.35 -2.42 9.88
N GLN A 90 15.58 -1.17 10.29
CA GLN A 90 16.85 -0.72 10.87
C GLN A 90 17.14 -1.33 12.25
N SER A 91 16.14 -1.80 12.99
CA SER A 91 16.36 -2.38 14.32
C SER A 91 17.01 -3.78 14.30
N GLY A 92 16.95 -4.48 13.16
CA GLY A 92 17.46 -5.86 13.07
C GLY A 92 17.25 -6.56 11.72
N GLY A 93 16.84 -5.84 10.68
CA GLY A 93 16.67 -6.34 9.32
C GLY A 93 17.99 -6.52 8.54
N PHE A 94 19.12 -6.50 9.24
CA PHE A 94 20.44 -6.77 8.67
C PHE A 94 21.24 -7.67 9.61
N ILE A 95 22.15 -8.43 9.02
CA ILE A 95 23.19 -9.15 9.76
C ILE A 95 24.51 -8.40 9.63
N SER A 96 25.30 -8.40 10.70
CA SER A 96 26.68 -7.93 10.63
C SER A 96 27.58 -9.09 10.24
N VAL A 97 28.44 -8.89 9.23
CA VAL A 97 29.44 -9.88 8.82
C VAL A 97 30.78 -9.21 8.58
N SER A 98 31.86 -9.83 9.07
CA SER A 98 33.22 -9.42 8.72
C SER A 98 33.54 -9.95 7.33
N VAL A 99 33.75 -9.05 6.37
CA VAL A 99 34.06 -9.40 4.97
C VAL A 99 35.56 -9.64 4.73
N GLY A 100 36.39 -9.56 5.79
CA GLY A 100 37.84 -9.58 5.67
C GLY A 100 38.41 -8.32 5.02
N SER A 101 39.73 -8.26 4.90
CA SER A 101 40.45 -7.21 4.16
C SER A 101 40.78 -7.70 2.74
N ALA A 102 40.78 -6.79 1.76
CA ALA A 102 41.24 -7.10 0.41
C ALA A 102 42.69 -7.63 0.45
N PRO A 103 43.08 -8.55 -0.44
CA PRO A 103 44.48 -8.96 -0.57
C PRO A 103 45.38 -7.73 -0.81
N GLU A 104 46.56 -7.70 -0.20
CA GLU A 104 47.53 -6.61 -0.48
C GLU A 104 47.90 -6.59 -1.97
N ALA A 105 47.95 -5.39 -2.55
CA ALA A 105 48.23 -5.12 -3.95
C ALA A 105 49.72 -4.92 -4.22
#